data_AF-A0A3D5G7V5-F1
#
_entry.id   AF-A0A3D5G7V5-F1
#
_cell.length_a   1.000
_cell.length_b   1.000
_cell.length_c   1.000
_cell.angle_alpha   90.00
_cell.angle_beta   90.00
_cell.angle_gamma   90.00
#
_symmetry.space_group_name_H-M   'P 1'
#
loop_
_entity.id
_entity.type
_entity.pdbx_description
1 polymer ?
#
loop_
_entity_poly.entity_id
_entity_poly.type
_entity_poly.pdbx_seq_one_letter_code
_entity_poly.pdbx_strand_id
1 'polypeptide(L)'
;MLSVYRLIRGVTMPLIAKIASTNERVDITKLKNPRAELKAGDLVCQLCGSPMIIKQGMIKKPHFAHKAECTSDYQSHPESPEHLAGKELIAKTLKTELPEYSLAEIEYEFPIPEVRRIADVVAKFPNGWIVAHECQLASITVEELEKRTEDYLYAGVDVIWWLGKAANTKSNLDWSHSKFGFALVLNYEQLSAHAQGSQD
;
A
#
# COMPACT_ATOMS: atom_id res chain seq x y z
N MET A 1 -29.06 28.46 4.20
CA MET A 1 -29.07 27.13 3.54
C MET A 1 -27.62 26.61 3.54
N LEU A 2 -27.17 26.07 4.68
CA LEU A 2 -25.80 25.57 4.83
C LEU A 2 -25.76 24.15 4.28
N SER A 3 -25.17 24.00 3.10
CA SER A 3 -25.02 22.73 2.40
C SER A 3 -23.98 21.86 3.12
N VAL A 4 -24.51 20.89 3.87
CA VAL A 4 -24.04 19.53 4.11
C VAL A 4 -22.69 19.18 3.45
N TYR A 5 -21.58 19.51 4.11
CA TYR A 5 -20.34 18.74 3.92
C TYR A 5 -20.56 17.40 4.62
N ARG A 6 -21.12 16.47 3.84
CA ARG A 6 -21.28 15.06 4.17
C ARG A 6 -19.92 14.54 4.64
N LEU A 7 -19.87 14.04 5.88
CA LEU A 7 -18.74 13.32 6.46
C LEU A 7 -18.27 12.23 5.47
N ILE A 8 -17.15 12.47 4.78
CA ILE A 8 -16.45 11.43 4.03
C ILE A 8 -15.67 10.62 5.07
N ARG A 9 -16.29 9.57 5.60
CA ARG A 9 -15.58 8.54 6.38
C ARG A 9 -14.67 7.76 5.43
N GLY A 10 -13.37 7.66 5.79
CA GLY A 10 -12.36 6.83 5.12
C GLY A 10 -11.87 7.35 3.77
N VAL A 11 -11.00 8.38 3.74
CA VAL A 11 -10.32 8.77 2.51
C VAL A 11 -9.19 7.78 2.25
N THR A 12 -9.45 6.71 1.50
CA THR A 12 -8.39 5.85 0.95
C THR A 12 -7.61 6.64 -0.12
N MET A 13 -6.28 6.51 -0.15
CA MET A 13 -5.38 7.17 -1.12
C MET A 13 -4.65 6.16 -2.02
N PRO A 14 -5.39 5.34 -2.80
CA PRO A 14 -4.80 4.27 -3.59
C PRO A 14 -3.78 4.77 -4.62
N LEU A 15 -2.66 4.05 -4.71
CA LEU A 15 -1.63 4.22 -5.72
C LEU A 15 -1.95 3.49 -7.03
N ILE A 16 -2.82 2.48 -6.98
CA ILE A 16 -3.14 1.64 -8.14
C ILE A 16 -4.58 1.82 -8.60
N ALA A 17 -4.74 1.94 -9.92
CA ALA A 17 -6.02 1.78 -10.62
C ALA A 17 -5.85 0.80 -11.79
N LYS A 18 -6.94 0.53 -12.51
CA LYS A 18 -6.90 -0.15 -13.80
C LYS A 18 -7.43 0.74 -14.91
N ILE A 19 -6.94 0.54 -16.12
CA ILE A 19 -7.53 1.09 -17.34
C ILE A 19 -8.76 0.24 -17.68
N ALA A 20 -9.94 0.85 -17.82
CA ALA A 20 -11.20 0.13 -17.99
C ALA A 20 -11.24 -0.68 -19.29
N SER A 21 -10.64 -0.14 -20.36
CA SER A 21 -10.61 -0.78 -21.67
C SER A 21 -9.66 -1.99 -21.78
N THR A 22 -8.53 -1.97 -21.08
CA THR A 22 -7.48 -3.01 -21.19
C THR A 22 -7.35 -3.88 -19.94
N ASN A 23 -7.96 -3.48 -18.82
CA ASN A 23 -7.77 -4.06 -17.49
C ASN A 23 -6.31 -4.00 -16.98
N GLU A 24 -5.45 -3.21 -17.64
CA GLU A 24 -4.05 -2.99 -17.27
C GLU A 24 -3.96 -2.23 -15.94
N ARG A 25 -3.09 -2.68 -15.02
CA ARG A 25 -2.83 -1.99 -13.75
C ARG A 25 -1.92 -0.79 -13.97
N VAL A 26 -2.32 0.36 -13.46
CA VAL A 26 -1.59 1.61 -13.53
C VAL A 26 -1.11 1.99 -12.14
N ASP A 27 0.20 2.12 -12.02
CA ASP A 27 0.88 2.65 -10.84
C ASP A 27 1.15 4.14 -11.04
N ILE A 28 0.45 4.98 -10.27
CA ILE A 28 0.55 6.43 -10.41
C ILE A 28 1.92 6.98 -9.99
N THR A 29 2.70 6.23 -9.20
CA THR A 29 4.06 6.64 -8.78
C THR A 29 5.07 6.59 -9.92
N LYS A 30 4.76 5.86 -11.00
CA LYS A 30 5.62 5.75 -12.20
C LYS A 30 5.38 6.88 -13.22
N LEU A 31 4.37 7.73 -12.99
CA LEU A 31 3.93 8.75 -13.94
C LEU A 31 4.45 10.13 -13.54
N LYS A 32 5.02 10.86 -14.51
CA LYS A 32 5.52 12.22 -14.27
C LYS A 32 4.40 13.25 -14.25
N ASN A 33 3.41 13.07 -15.12
CA ASN A 33 2.22 13.92 -15.22
C ASN A 33 0.97 13.05 -15.40
N PRO A 34 0.42 12.47 -14.31
CA PRO A 34 -0.70 11.54 -14.38
C PRO A 34 -1.92 12.06 -15.15
N ARG A 35 -2.24 13.37 -15.04
CA ARG A 35 -3.40 13.97 -15.74
C ARG A 35 -3.20 14.14 -17.25
N ALA A 36 -1.96 14.23 -17.71
CA ALA A 36 -1.64 14.31 -19.13
C ALA A 36 -1.46 12.91 -19.74
N GLU A 37 -0.93 11.96 -18.95
CA GLU A 37 -0.63 10.60 -19.40
C GLU A 37 -1.86 9.67 -19.34
N LEU A 38 -2.80 9.92 -18.42
CA LEU A 38 -4.01 9.10 -18.25
C LEU A 38 -5.27 9.86 -18.67
N LYS A 39 -6.15 9.16 -19.39
CA LYS A 39 -7.45 9.72 -19.80
C LYS A 39 -8.42 9.68 -18.62
N ALA A 40 -8.89 10.86 -18.22
CA ALA A 40 -9.95 10.97 -17.22
C ALA A 40 -11.22 10.25 -17.70
N GLY A 41 -11.73 9.31 -16.89
CA GLY A 41 -12.91 8.50 -17.22
C GLY A 41 -12.62 7.06 -17.63
N ASP A 42 -11.36 6.72 -17.93
CA ASP A 42 -10.93 5.35 -18.26
C ASP A 42 -10.30 4.62 -17.07
N LEU A 43 -10.37 5.20 -15.86
CA LEU A 43 -9.77 4.64 -14.66
C LEU A 43 -10.82 4.02 -13.76
N VAL A 44 -10.60 2.77 -13.37
CA VAL A 44 -11.48 2.01 -12.49
C VAL A 44 -10.71 1.38 -11.33
N CYS A 45 -11.41 1.15 -10.23
CA CYS A 45 -10.85 0.45 -9.08
C CYS A 45 -10.50 -0.99 -9.45
N GLN A 46 -9.31 -1.42 -9.07
CA GLN A 46 -8.83 -2.79 -9.34
C GLN A 46 -9.66 -3.88 -8.64
N LEU A 47 -10.42 -3.53 -7.60
CA LEU A 47 -11.23 -4.46 -6.80
C LEU A 47 -12.70 -4.43 -7.17
N CYS A 48 -13.33 -3.25 -7.13
CA CYS A 48 -14.78 -3.12 -7.34
C CYS A 48 -15.16 -2.68 -8.76
N GLY A 49 -14.20 -2.33 -9.62
CA GLY A 49 -14.46 -1.83 -10.98
C GLY A 49 -15.12 -0.45 -11.04
N SER A 50 -15.36 0.21 -9.89
CA SER A 50 -16.02 1.51 -9.87
C SER A 50 -15.11 2.62 -10.44
N PRO A 51 -15.67 3.63 -11.12
CA PRO A 51 -14.89 4.73 -11.69
C PRO A 51 -14.07 5.51 -10.65
N MET A 52 -12.84 5.81 -11.03
CA MET A 52 -11.88 6.58 -10.23
C MET A 52 -11.49 7.90 -10.91
N ILE A 53 -10.92 8.80 -10.12
CA ILE A 53 -10.34 10.07 -10.57
C ILE A 53 -8.92 10.23 -10.00
N ILE A 54 -8.12 11.07 -10.66
CA ILE A 54 -6.80 11.45 -10.18
C ILE A 54 -6.91 12.66 -9.27
N LYS A 55 -6.50 12.50 -8.01
CA LYS A 55 -6.29 13.62 -7.09
C LYS A 55 -4.81 13.94 -7.03
N GLN A 56 -4.50 15.16 -7.47
CA GLN A 56 -3.17 15.75 -7.44
C GLN A 56 -3.34 17.23 -7.10
N GLY A 57 -2.54 17.72 -6.17
CA GLY A 57 -2.49 19.13 -5.81
C GLY A 57 -1.06 19.54 -5.52
N MET A 58 -0.82 20.84 -5.30
CA MET A 58 0.54 21.36 -5.05
C MET A 58 1.21 20.71 -3.83
N ILE A 59 0.42 20.29 -2.84
CA ILE A 59 0.91 19.69 -1.59
C ILE A 59 0.66 18.17 -1.56
N LYS A 60 -0.36 17.67 -2.27
CA LYS A 60 -0.80 16.27 -2.17
C LYS A 60 -0.18 15.44 -3.27
N LYS A 61 0.54 14.38 -2.87
CA LYS A 61 1.04 13.35 -3.78
C LYS A 61 -0.09 12.82 -4.68
N PRO A 62 0.18 12.60 -5.98
CA PRO A 62 -0.80 12.00 -6.87
C PRO A 62 -1.30 10.66 -6.32
N HIS A 63 -2.61 10.51 -6.26
CA HIS A 63 -3.28 9.25 -5.92
C HIS A 63 -4.61 9.15 -6.67
N PHE A 64 -5.13 7.94 -6.78
CA PHE A 64 -6.48 7.72 -7.26
C PHE A 64 -7.50 7.94 -6.13
N ALA A 65 -8.72 8.28 -6.49
CA ALA A 65 -9.84 8.36 -5.56
C ALA A 65 -11.11 7.88 -6.24
N HIS A 66 -11.93 7.13 -5.50
CA HIS A 66 -13.24 6.75 -5.99
C HIS A 66 -14.16 7.96 -6.13
N LYS A 67 -15.02 7.97 -7.16
CA LYS A 67 -16.10 8.97 -7.29
C LYS A 67 -17.26 8.71 -6.32
N ALA A 68 -17.45 7.45 -5.95
CA ALA A 68 -18.45 6.96 -5.01
C ALA A 68 -17.78 6.04 -3.97
N GLU A 69 -18.52 5.54 -2.98
CA GLU A 69 -17.96 4.59 -2.01
C GLU A 69 -17.51 3.30 -2.70
N CYS A 70 -16.37 2.74 -2.27
CA CYS A 70 -15.90 1.46 -2.78
C CYS A 70 -16.81 0.34 -2.26
N THR A 71 -17.36 -0.48 -3.16
CA THR A 71 -18.24 -1.61 -2.80
C THR A 71 -17.49 -2.92 -2.59
N SER A 72 -16.15 -2.89 -2.63
CA SER A 72 -15.32 -4.06 -2.37
C SER A 72 -15.40 -4.45 -0.90
N ASP A 73 -15.47 -5.74 -0.64
CA ASP A 73 -15.36 -6.37 0.68
C ASP A 73 -13.92 -6.80 1.02
N TYR A 74 -12.94 -6.44 0.18
CA TYR A 74 -11.53 -6.63 0.52
C TYR A 74 -11.19 -5.88 1.81
N GLN A 75 -10.41 -6.53 2.68
CA GLN A 75 -9.92 -5.91 3.90
C GLN A 75 -8.91 -4.82 3.53
N SER A 76 -9.24 -3.57 3.81
CA SER A 76 -8.35 -2.42 3.63
C SER A 76 -8.38 -1.52 4.85
N HIS A 77 -7.23 -0.97 5.24
CA HIS A 77 -7.14 0.01 6.30
C HIS A 77 -7.26 1.43 5.74
N PRO A 78 -7.73 2.42 6.53
CA PRO A 78 -7.68 3.81 6.13
C PRO A 78 -6.24 4.22 5.81
N GLU A 79 -6.03 4.68 4.58
CA GLU A 79 -4.74 5.17 4.11
C GLU A 79 -4.50 6.60 4.61
N SER A 80 -3.32 6.87 5.15
CA SER A 80 -2.86 8.22 5.49
C SER A 80 -1.68 8.62 4.60
N PRO A 81 -1.37 9.92 4.44
CA PRO A 81 -0.18 10.36 3.73
C PRO A 81 1.12 9.70 4.23
N GLU A 82 1.21 9.40 5.53
CA GLU A 82 2.36 8.72 6.11
C GLU A 82 2.39 7.23 5.80
N HIS A 83 1.23 6.58 5.66
CA HIS A 83 1.17 5.18 5.22
C HIS A 83 1.64 5.07 3.77
N LEU A 84 1.21 6.01 2.92
CA LEU A 84 1.72 6.16 1.56
C LEU A 84 3.25 6.37 1.52
N ALA A 85 3.77 7.29 2.33
CA ALA A 85 5.22 7.51 2.45
C ALA A 85 5.96 6.25 2.95
N GLY A 86 5.33 5.45 3.81
CA GLY A 86 5.87 4.18 4.28
C GLY A 86 5.97 3.15 3.18
N LYS A 87 4.93 3.01 2.33
CA LYS A 87 4.96 2.13 1.15
C LYS A 87 6.11 2.49 0.22
N GLU A 88 6.25 3.77 -0.10
CA GLU A 88 7.31 4.26 -0.99
C GLU A 88 8.71 4.04 -0.39
N LEU A 89 8.88 4.28 0.91
CA LEU A 89 10.12 4.00 1.61
C LEU A 89 10.47 2.50 1.56
N ILE A 90 9.50 1.63 1.86
CA ILE A 90 9.69 0.17 1.76
C ILE A 90 10.14 -0.18 0.34
N ALA A 91 9.38 0.20 -0.69
CA ALA A 91 9.70 -0.12 -2.07
C ALA A 91 11.08 0.41 -2.51
N LYS A 92 11.48 1.60 -2.02
CA LYS A 92 12.82 2.14 -2.23
C LYS A 92 13.87 1.26 -1.55
N THR A 93 13.72 0.98 -0.25
CA THR A 93 14.65 0.15 0.53
C THR A 93 14.84 -1.23 -0.09
N LEU A 94 13.76 -1.90 -0.51
CA LEU A 94 13.86 -3.19 -1.22
C LEU A 94 14.76 -3.08 -2.46
N LYS A 95 14.62 -2.02 -3.26
CA LYS A 95 15.40 -1.87 -4.50
C LYS A 95 16.84 -1.42 -4.27
N THR A 96 17.09 -0.56 -3.28
CA THR A 96 18.36 0.15 -3.15
C THR A 96 19.26 -0.37 -2.04
N GLU A 97 18.70 -1.02 -1.03
CA GLU A 97 19.43 -1.40 0.19
C GLU A 97 19.50 -2.92 0.41
N LEU A 98 18.64 -3.70 -0.26
CA LEU A 98 18.56 -5.16 -0.10
C LEU A 98 18.94 -5.87 -1.42
N PRO A 99 20.20 -6.30 -1.60
CA PRO A 99 20.67 -6.93 -2.84
C PRO A 99 19.90 -8.19 -3.25
N GLU A 100 19.32 -8.91 -2.29
CA GLU A 100 18.51 -10.09 -2.53
C GLU A 100 17.23 -9.78 -3.33
N TYR A 101 16.73 -8.54 -3.28
CA TYR A 101 15.57 -8.07 -4.05
C TYR A 101 15.95 -7.49 -5.42
N SER A 102 17.23 -7.52 -5.82
CA SER A 102 17.71 -6.87 -7.06
C SER A 102 17.04 -7.36 -8.35
N LEU A 103 16.54 -8.61 -8.37
CA LEU A 103 15.82 -9.19 -9.50
C LEU A 103 14.29 -9.19 -9.33
N ALA A 104 13.78 -8.71 -8.19
CA ALA A 104 12.35 -8.72 -7.90
C ALA A 104 11.64 -7.55 -8.59
N GLU A 105 10.48 -7.82 -9.18
CA GLU A 105 9.54 -6.79 -9.57
C GLU A 105 8.79 -6.28 -8.33
N ILE A 106 8.84 -4.97 -8.09
CA ILE A 106 8.12 -4.35 -6.99
C ILE A 106 6.79 -3.78 -7.48
N GLU A 107 5.69 -4.19 -6.85
CA GLU A 107 4.33 -3.75 -7.12
C GLU A 107 3.66 -3.22 -5.84
N TYR A 108 2.91 -2.12 -5.95
CA TYR A 108 2.07 -1.62 -4.85
C TYR A 108 0.68 -2.24 -4.88
N GLU A 109 0.02 -2.23 -3.72
CA GLU A 109 -1.42 -2.52 -3.55
C GLU A 109 -1.87 -3.75 -4.35
N PHE A 110 -1.18 -4.86 -4.11
CA PHE A 110 -1.37 -6.11 -4.85
C PHE A 110 -2.55 -6.90 -4.27
N PRO A 111 -3.63 -7.16 -5.03
CA PRO A 111 -4.74 -7.96 -4.55
C PRO A 111 -4.33 -9.42 -4.36
N ILE A 112 -4.73 -10.01 -3.23
CA ILE A 112 -4.62 -11.44 -2.92
C ILE A 112 -6.05 -11.98 -2.75
N PRO A 113 -6.69 -12.45 -3.83
CA PRO A 113 -8.11 -12.80 -3.83
C PRO A 113 -8.48 -13.91 -2.86
N GLU A 114 -7.59 -14.88 -2.66
CA GLU A 114 -7.76 -16.08 -1.83
C GLU A 114 -8.14 -15.73 -0.40
N VAL A 115 -7.56 -14.63 0.12
CA VAL A 115 -7.79 -14.13 1.48
C VAL A 115 -8.38 -12.71 1.50
N ARG A 116 -8.90 -12.26 0.34
CA ARG A 116 -9.61 -10.98 0.16
C ARG A 116 -8.82 -9.80 0.75
N ARG A 117 -7.52 -9.75 0.47
CA ARG A 117 -6.58 -8.75 0.99
C ARG A 117 -5.89 -7.97 -0.11
N ILE A 118 -5.35 -6.83 0.29
CA ILE A 118 -4.47 -6.03 -0.56
C ILE A 118 -3.15 -5.91 0.19
N ALA A 119 -2.08 -6.46 -0.39
CA ALA A 119 -0.74 -6.30 0.13
C ALA A 119 -0.22 -4.90 -0.21
N ASP A 120 0.37 -4.22 0.77
CA ASP A 120 0.82 -2.83 0.61
C ASP A 120 1.91 -2.69 -0.47
N VAL A 121 2.94 -3.52 -0.37
CA VAL A 121 4.04 -3.65 -1.34
C VAL A 121 4.33 -5.13 -1.53
N VAL A 122 4.60 -5.57 -2.75
CA VAL A 122 4.96 -6.95 -3.06
C VAL A 122 6.23 -6.99 -3.89
N ALA A 123 7.13 -7.91 -3.56
CA ALA A 123 8.26 -8.31 -4.37
C ALA A 123 7.94 -9.64 -5.08
N LYS A 124 7.95 -9.63 -6.41
CA LYS A 124 7.75 -10.83 -7.24
C LYS A 124 9.08 -11.25 -7.86
N PHE A 125 9.54 -12.43 -7.50
CA PHE A 125 10.79 -12.98 -7.99
C PHE A 125 10.60 -13.74 -9.32
N PRO A 126 11.64 -13.84 -10.17
CA PRO A 126 11.54 -14.53 -11.45
C PRO A 126 11.16 -16.02 -11.36
N ASN A 127 11.43 -16.66 -10.22
CA ASN A 127 11.06 -18.05 -9.95
C ASN A 127 9.59 -18.22 -9.52
N GLY A 128 8.80 -17.14 -9.49
CA GLY A 128 7.40 -17.14 -9.06
C GLY A 128 7.21 -16.97 -7.55
N TRP A 129 8.28 -16.84 -6.76
CA TRP A 129 8.15 -16.55 -5.33
C TRP A 129 7.64 -15.12 -5.11
N ILE A 130 6.72 -14.96 -4.17
CA ILE A 130 6.08 -13.69 -3.86
C ILE A 130 6.25 -13.40 -2.38
N VAL A 131 6.80 -12.22 -2.07
CA VAL A 131 6.94 -11.72 -0.69
C VAL A 131 6.18 -10.40 -0.56
N ALA A 132 5.16 -10.40 0.30
CA ALA A 132 4.44 -9.21 0.71
C ALA A 132 5.19 -8.46 1.81
N HIS A 133 5.16 -7.13 1.74
CA HIS A 133 5.69 -6.23 2.74
C HIS A 133 4.57 -5.30 3.21
N GLU A 134 4.15 -5.48 4.45
CA GLU A 134 3.05 -4.73 5.06
C GLU A 134 3.58 -3.51 5.81
N CYS A 135 3.05 -2.33 5.48
CA CYS A 135 3.29 -1.09 6.21
C CYS A 135 2.27 -0.98 7.33
N GLN A 136 2.66 -1.30 8.57
CA GLN A 136 1.73 -1.30 9.69
C GLN A 136 2.03 -0.14 10.64
N LEU A 137 1.22 0.92 10.55
CA LEU A 137 1.35 2.13 11.39
C LEU A 137 0.27 2.21 12.48
N ALA A 138 -0.94 1.72 12.19
CA ALA A 138 -2.02 1.68 13.15
C ALA A 138 -1.79 0.56 14.19
N SER A 139 -2.37 0.71 15.38
CA SER A 139 -2.27 -0.31 16.42
C SER A 139 -2.79 -1.66 15.90
N ILE A 140 -2.05 -2.72 16.22
CA ILE A 140 -2.35 -4.10 15.88
C ILE A 140 -1.86 -4.98 17.04
N THR A 141 -2.58 -6.04 17.35
CA THR A 141 -2.16 -7.02 18.36
C THR A 141 -1.31 -8.12 17.73
N VAL A 142 -0.60 -8.87 18.56
CA VAL A 142 0.18 -10.03 18.11
C VAL A 142 -0.73 -11.09 17.49
N GLU A 143 -1.93 -11.30 18.04
CA GLU A 143 -2.89 -12.28 17.53
C GLU A 143 -3.36 -11.91 16.11
N GLU A 144 -3.59 -10.63 15.84
CA GLU A 144 -3.98 -10.16 14.50
C GLU A 144 -2.79 -10.20 13.52
N LEU A 145 -1.56 -9.93 13.97
CA LEU A 145 -0.35 -10.13 13.17
C LEU A 145 -0.16 -11.59 12.77
N GLU A 146 -0.33 -12.51 13.72
CA GLU A 146 -0.24 -13.95 13.50
C GLU A 146 -1.31 -14.41 12.50
N LYS A 147 -2.58 -14.07 12.76
CA LYS A 147 -3.69 -14.43 11.87
C LYS A 147 -3.50 -13.91 10.45
N ARG A 148 -3.11 -12.65 10.29
CA ARG A 148 -2.84 -12.07 8.96
C ARG A 148 -1.66 -12.77 8.29
N THR A 149 -0.64 -13.15 9.05
CA THR A 149 0.51 -13.92 8.53
C THR A 149 0.06 -15.29 8.02
N GLU A 150 -0.80 -15.99 8.75
CA GLU A 150 -1.38 -17.26 8.31
C GLU A 150 -2.22 -17.12 7.03
N ASP A 151 -3.00 -16.04 6.90
CA ASP A 151 -3.75 -15.74 5.66
C ASP A 151 -2.81 -15.62 4.44
N TYR A 152 -1.71 -14.87 4.58
CA TYR A 152 -0.70 -14.73 3.52
C TYR A 152 -0.08 -16.08 3.14
N LEU A 153 0.35 -16.86 4.15
CA LEU A 153 0.97 -18.17 3.93
C LEU A 153 -0.01 -19.16 3.27
N TYR A 154 -1.28 -19.14 3.66
CA TYR A 154 -2.32 -19.94 3.02
C TYR A 154 -2.50 -19.60 1.53
N ALA A 155 -2.35 -18.33 1.17
CA ALA A 155 -2.37 -17.87 -0.23
C ALA A 155 -1.05 -18.15 -0.99
N GLY A 156 -0.06 -18.80 -0.37
CA GLY A 156 1.25 -19.06 -0.98
C GLY A 156 2.13 -17.82 -1.08
N VAL A 157 1.91 -16.82 -0.23
CA VAL A 157 2.66 -15.56 -0.19
C VAL A 157 3.36 -15.44 1.16
N ASP A 158 4.68 -15.26 1.15
CA ASP A 158 5.38 -14.92 2.40
C ASP A 158 5.11 -13.46 2.76
N VAL A 159 5.09 -13.12 4.05
CA VAL A 159 4.85 -11.74 4.49
C VAL A 159 5.90 -11.27 5.50
N ILE A 160 6.33 -10.03 5.32
CA ILE A 160 7.23 -9.31 6.21
C ILE A 160 6.54 -8.03 6.70
N TRP A 161 6.61 -7.80 8.02
CA TRP A 161 5.96 -6.66 8.67
C TRP A 161 6.94 -5.52 8.94
N TRP A 162 6.59 -4.32 8.46
CA TRP A 162 7.28 -3.07 8.75
C TRP A 162 6.47 -2.29 9.79
N LEU A 163 6.91 -2.34 11.05
CA LEU A 163 6.15 -1.82 12.19
C LEU A 163 6.55 -0.37 12.51
N GLY A 164 5.58 0.54 12.53
CA GLY A 164 5.78 1.94 12.86
C GLY A 164 4.69 2.50 13.76
N LYS A 165 4.89 3.72 14.28
CA LYS A 165 3.91 4.45 15.10
C LYS A 165 3.26 3.55 16.17
N ALA A 166 1.93 3.42 16.17
CA ALA A 166 1.19 2.66 17.18
C ALA A 166 1.33 1.14 17.06
N ALA A 167 1.85 0.63 15.93
CA ALA A 167 2.17 -0.78 15.76
C ALA A 167 3.54 -1.16 16.32
N ASN A 168 4.44 -0.18 16.51
CA ASN A 168 5.79 -0.39 17.02
C ASN A 168 5.78 -0.56 18.55
N THR A 169 5.21 -1.68 19.00
CA THR A 169 5.16 -2.07 20.41
C THR A 169 6.19 -3.16 20.68
N LYS A 170 6.66 -3.27 21.94
CA LYS A 170 7.59 -4.32 22.32
C LYS A 170 7.06 -5.72 21.97
N SER A 171 5.80 -6.00 22.24
CA SER A 171 5.18 -7.29 21.95
C SER A 171 5.18 -7.62 20.46
N ASN A 172 4.90 -6.64 19.60
CA ASN A 172 4.90 -6.85 18.15
C ASN A 172 6.31 -7.05 17.60
N LEU A 173 7.30 -6.31 18.12
CA LEU A 173 8.70 -6.50 17.75
C LEU A 173 9.24 -7.87 18.20
N ASP A 174 8.96 -8.26 19.44
CA ASP A 174 9.35 -9.57 19.98
C ASP A 174 8.73 -10.70 19.15
N TRP A 175 7.45 -10.57 18.79
CA TRP A 175 6.77 -11.53 17.92
C TRP A 175 7.43 -11.61 16.54
N SER A 176 7.69 -10.47 15.87
CA SER A 176 8.36 -10.47 14.57
C SER A 176 9.74 -11.12 14.65
N HIS A 177 10.54 -10.79 15.67
CA HIS A 177 11.84 -11.43 15.90
C HIS A 177 11.70 -12.95 16.12
N SER A 178 10.73 -13.38 16.91
CA SER A 178 10.51 -14.81 17.15
C SER A 178 10.04 -15.55 15.91
N LYS A 179 9.22 -14.90 15.05
CA LYS A 179 8.60 -15.51 13.87
C LYS A 179 9.55 -15.54 12.68
N PHE A 180 10.26 -14.44 12.43
CA PHE A 180 11.08 -14.24 11.22
C PHE A 180 12.59 -14.20 11.51
N GLY A 181 13.00 -14.16 12.77
CA GLY A 181 14.41 -13.95 13.17
C GLY A 181 14.83 -12.47 13.22
N PHE A 182 13.98 -11.56 12.73
CA PHE A 182 14.23 -10.12 12.68
C PHE A 182 12.94 -9.32 12.89
N ALA A 183 13.08 -8.04 13.22
CA ALA A 183 11.98 -7.08 13.20
C ALA A 183 12.37 -5.85 12.40
N LEU A 184 11.50 -5.40 11.50
CA LEU A 184 11.69 -4.18 10.73
C LEU A 184 10.86 -3.05 11.32
N VAL A 185 11.49 -1.89 11.47
CA VAL A 185 10.89 -0.70 12.08
C VAL A 185 10.86 0.43 11.07
N LEU A 186 9.69 1.06 10.90
CA LEU A 186 9.56 2.31 10.17
C LEU A 186 9.72 3.48 11.15
N ASN A 187 10.87 4.16 11.09
CA ASN A 187 11.10 5.32 11.94
C ASN A 187 10.34 6.53 11.40
N TYR A 188 9.72 7.28 12.33
CA TYR A 188 8.95 8.46 11.97
C TYR A 188 9.80 9.51 11.25
N GLU A 189 11.06 9.69 11.65
CA GLU A 189 11.99 10.62 11.01
C GLU A 189 12.26 10.25 9.54
N GLN A 190 12.41 8.95 9.25
CA GLN A 190 12.57 8.45 7.88
C GLN A 190 11.30 8.68 7.06
N LEU A 191 10.12 8.45 7.64
CA LEU A 191 8.84 8.74 6.99
C LEU A 191 8.67 10.24 6.71
N SER A 192 9.02 11.11 7.65
CA SER A 192 8.93 12.56 7.48
C SER A 192 9.94 13.09 6.46
N ALA A 193 11.18 12.59 6.49
CA ALA A 193 12.21 12.97 5.53
C ALA A 193 11.86 12.48 4.12
N HIS A 194 11.29 11.28 3.98
CA HIS A 194 10.83 10.76 2.69
C HIS A 194 9.63 11.54 2.15
N ALA A 195 8.67 11.89 3.01
CA ALA A 195 7.52 12.71 2.64
C ALA A 195 7.93 14.12 2.17
N GLN A 196 9.03 14.67 2.70
CA GLN A 196 9.58 15.98 2.32
C GLN A 196 10.53 15.90 1.10
N GLY A 197 11.36 14.86 1.00
CA GLY A 197 12.38 14.69 -0.05
C GLY A 197 11.87 14.10 -1.37
N SER A 198 10.57 13.83 -1.49
CA SER A 198 9.93 13.46 -2.77
C SER A 198 9.52 14.69 -3.60
N GLN A 199 10.05 15.88 -3.27
CA GLN A 199 9.68 17.17 -3.87
C GLN A 199 10.68 17.69 -4.92
N ASP A 200 11.74 16.94 -5.22
CA ASP A 200 12.78 17.31 -6.19
C ASP A 200 12.75 16.44 -7.46
#